data_AF-X1G451-F1
#
_entry.id   AF-X1G451-F1
#
_cell.length_a   1.000
_cell.length_b   1.000
_cell.length_c   1.000
_cell.angle_alpha   90.00
_cell.angle_beta   90.00
_cell.angle_gamma   90.00
#
_symmetry.space_group_name_H-M   'P 1'
#
loop_
_entity.id
_entity.type
_entity.pdbx_description
1 polymer ?
#
loop_
_entity_poly.entity_id
_entity_poly.type
_entity_poly.pdbx_seq_one_letter_code
_entity_poly.pdbx_strand_id
1 'polypeptide(L)'
;YPGNYQIGKIISGLERLGKMKDIIAFHAGIKLQDNKVITSGGRVLGITAWDKTISKAKERAYKGVKEIYFEDMYYRKDIAVKAIK
;
A
#
# COMPACT_ATOMS: atom_id res chain seq x y z
N TYR A 1 13.24 -14.31 5.71
CA TYR A 1 11.88 -14.15 6.29
C TYR A 1 11.73 -15.22 7.36
N PRO A 2 11.21 -14.95 8.57
CA PRO A 2 10.76 -13.66 9.09
C PRO A 2 11.90 -12.97 9.87
N GLY A 3 12.20 -11.72 9.53
CA GLY A 3 13.14 -10.90 10.31
C GLY A 3 12.39 -10.05 11.34
N ASN A 4 13.11 -9.40 12.23
CA ASN A 4 12.52 -8.35 13.07
C ASN A 4 12.16 -7.15 12.18
N TYR A 5 10.89 -6.77 12.14
CA TYR A 5 10.41 -5.57 11.45
C TYR A 5 10.21 -4.45 12.47
N GLN A 6 10.63 -3.23 12.12
CA GLN A 6 10.39 -2.08 12.98
C GLN A 6 8.93 -1.65 12.89
N ILE A 7 8.28 -1.51 14.04
CA ILE A 7 6.92 -0.98 14.18
C ILE A 7 6.95 0.48 14.65
N GLY A 8 5.81 1.17 14.61
CA GLY A 8 5.67 2.54 15.10
C GLY A 8 6.02 3.62 14.09
N LYS A 9 6.23 3.29 12.81
CA LYS A 9 6.51 4.26 11.76
C LYS A 9 5.23 4.97 11.33
N ILE A 10 5.26 6.28 11.19
CA ILE A 10 4.10 7.08 10.77
C ILE A 10 3.77 6.81 9.31
N ILE A 11 2.50 6.51 9.04
CA ILE A 11 1.97 6.30 7.70
C ILE A 11 1.34 7.61 7.22
N SER A 12 1.81 8.09 6.08
CA SER A 12 1.33 9.31 5.43
C SER A 12 0.69 9.00 4.07
N GLY A 13 -0.15 9.92 3.58
CA GLY A 13 -0.76 9.83 2.25
C GLY A 13 -2.11 9.10 2.16
N LEU A 14 -2.61 8.54 3.28
CA LEU A 14 -3.92 7.85 3.32
C LEU A 14 -5.07 8.74 2.84
N GLU A 15 -5.07 10.04 3.18
CA GLU A 15 -6.09 10.98 2.71
C GLU A 15 -6.05 11.22 1.21
N ARG A 16 -4.85 11.32 0.60
CA ARG A 16 -4.71 11.49 -0.85
C ARG A 16 -5.17 10.22 -1.57
N LEU A 17 -4.76 9.06 -1.07
CA LEU A 17 -5.19 7.76 -1.59
C LEU A 17 -6.72 7.63 -1.53
N GLY A 18 -7.35 8.01 -0.43
CA GLY A 18 -8.81 7.95 -0.24
C GLY A 18 -9.61 8.84 -1.21
N LYS A 19 -8.96 9.80 -1.87
CA LYS A 19 -9.57 10.65 -2.91
C LYS A 19 -9.37 10.08 -4.33
N MET A 20 -8.53 9.08 -4.51
CA MET A 20 -8.29 8.46 -5.81
C MET A 20 -9.45 7.55 -6.20
N LYS A 21 -9.82 7.57 -7.49
CA LYS A 21 -10.87 6.68 -8.01
C LYS A 21 -10.31 5.30 -8.35
N ASP A 22 -11.16 4.29 -8.18
CA ASP A 22 -10.88 2.88 -8.52
C ASP A 22 -9.65 2.29 -7.81
N ILE A 23 -9.38 2.79 -6.60
CA ILE A 23 -8.33 2.32 -5.70
C ILE A 23 -8.93 2.18 -4.30
N ILE A 24 -8.54 1.13 -3.58
CA ILE A 24 -8.88 0.92 -2.19
C ILE A 24 -7.63 0.44 -1.42
N ALA A 25 -7.49 0.93 -0.19
CA ALA A 25 -6.47 0.48 0.75
C ALA A 25 -7.11 -0.45 1.78
N PHE A 26 -6.55 -1.64 1.93
CA PHE A 26 -6.89 -2.56 3.01
C PHE A 26 -5.85 -2.46 4.12
N HIS A 27 -6.33 -2.20 5.33
CA HIS A 27 -5.52 -2.15 6.53
C HIS A 27 -5.08 -3.56 6.95
N ALA A 28 -3.80 -3.73 7.28
CA ALA A 28 -3.27 -4.95 7.89
C ALA A 28 -2.58 -4.59 9.22
N GLY A 29 -1.25 -4.64 9.29
CA GLY A 29 -0.46 -4.25 10.44
C GLY A 29 -0.33 -2.74 10.59
N ILE A 30 -1.44 -2.07 10.90
CA ILE A 30 -1.48 -0.67 11.32
C ILE A 30 -2.21 -0.49 12.65
N LYS A 31 -2.02 0.64 13.32
CA LYS A 31 -2.84 1.08 14.46
C LYS A 31 -2.97 2.60 14.48
N LEU A 32 -4.02 3.10 15.11
CA LEU A 32 -4.16 4.52 15.45
C LEU A 32 -3.48 4.77 16.80
N GLN A 33 -2.57 5.74 16.85
CA GLN A 33 -1.89 6.17 18.07
C GLN A 33 -1.67 7.69 18.00
N ASP A 34 -2.05 8.42 19.04
CA ASP A 34 -1.89 9.89 19.12
C ASP A 34 -2.42 10.63 17.88
N ASN A 35 -3.60 10.20 17.41
CA ASN A 35 -4.26 10.69 16.18
C ASN A 35 -3.44 10.51 14.88
N LYS A 36 -2.47 9.59 14.88
CA LYS A 36 -1.66 9.21 13.73
C LYS A 36 -1.82 7.73 13.43
N VAL A 37 -1.84 7.38 12.16
CA VAL A 37 -1.80 5.98 11.74
C VAL A 37 -0.35 5.53 11.67
N ILE A 38 0.00 4.45 12.36
CA ILE A 38 1.37 3.93 12.42
C ILE A 38 1.44 2.43 12.10
N THR A 39 2.62 1.94 11.70
CA THR A 39 2.87 0.50 11.48
C THR A 39 2.79 -0.30 12.78
N SER A 40 2.23 -1.51 12.72
CA SER A 40 2.09 -2.43 13.86
C SER A 40 2.40 -3.90 13.52
N GLY A 41 2.88 -4.18 12.31
CA GLY A 41 3.27 -5.53 11.89
C GLY A 41 4.03 -5.55 10.56
N GLY A 42 4.44 -6.74 10.11
CA GLY A 42 5.28 -6.90 8.92
C GLY A 42 4.59 -6.58 7.59
N ARG A 43 3.30 -6.91 7.45
CA ARG A 43 2.47 -6.47 6.30
C ARG A 43 1.60 -5.32 6.76
N VAL A 44 1.71 -4.18 6.12
CA VAL A 44 1.12 -2.92 6.62
C VAL A 44 -0.18 -2.58 5.88
N LEU A 45 -0.14 -2.50 4.56
CA LEU A 45 -1.27 -2.14 3.70
C LEU A 45 -1.36 -3.05 2.47
N GLY A 46 -2.59 -3.31 2.02
CA GLY A 46 -2.88 -3.88 0.71
C GLY A 46 -3.50 -2.82 -0.20
N ILE A 47 -2.77 -2.37 -1.23
CA ILE A 47 -3.31 -1.44 -2.23
C ILE A 47 -3.91 -2.24 -3.38
N THR A 48 -5.22 -2.10 -3.58
CA THR A 48 -5.96 -2.78 -4.63
C THR A 48 -6.55 -1.75 -5.58
N ALA A 49 -6.50 -2.03 -6.87
CA ALA A 49 -7.08 -1.17 -7.89
C ALA A 49 -7.73 -2.02 -8.98
N TRP A 50 -8.71 -1.46 -9.68
CA TRP A 50 -9.39 -2.10 -10.80
C TRP A 50 -9.45 -1.19 -12.02
N ASP A 51 -9.49 -1.81 -13.19
CA ASP A 51 -9.66 -1.15 -14.49
C ASP A 51 -10.09 -2.19 -15.54
N LYS A 52 -10.32 -1.77 -16.78
CA LYS A 52 -10.75 -2.62 -17.89
C LYS A 52 -9.73 -3.69 -18.30
N THR A 53 -8.46 -3.51 -17.96
CA THR A 53 -7.39 -4.46 -18.26
C THR A 53 -6.47 -4.64 -17.06
N ILE A 54 -5.83 -5.82 -16.97
CA ILE A 54 -4.85 -6.12 -15.91
C ILE A 54 -3.70 -5.11 -15.93
N SER A 55 -3.26 -4.68 -17.12
CA SER A 55 -2.19 -3.68 -17.27
C SER A 55 -2.56 -2.34 -16.64
N LYS A 56 -3.77 -1.83 -16.91
CA LYS A 56 -4.26 -0.57 -16.32
C LYS A 56 -4.53 -0.69 -14.82
N ALA A 57 -5.09 -1.81 -14.38
CA ALA A 57 -5.30 -2.07 -12.96
C ALA A 57 -3.97 -2.11 -12.20
N LYS A 58 -2.94 -2.76 -12.77
CA LYS A 58 -1.57 -2.78 -12.24
C LYS A 58 -0.99 -1.36 -12.15
N GLU A 59 -1.03 -0.59 -13.24
CA GLU A 59 -0.54 0.80 -13.26
C GLU A 59 -1.21 1.63 -12.16
N ARG A 60 -2.53 1.52 -12.05
CA ARG A 60 -3.32 2.23 -11.05
C ARG A 60 -2.97 1.81 -9.62
N ALA A 61 -2.80 0.52 -9.35
CA ALA A 61 -2.36 0.04 -8.04
C ALA A 61 -1.00 0.65 -7.66
N TYR A 62 -0.04 0.71 -8.59
CA TYR A 62 1.26 1.34 -8.33
C TYR A 62 1.18 2.86 -8.17
N LYS A 63 0.23 3.55 -8.81
CA LYS A 63 -0.06 4.96 -8.51
C LYS A 63 -0.53 5.13 -7.07
N GLY A 64 -1.44 4.26 -6.61
CA GLY A 64 -1.89 4.25 -5.21
C GLY A 64 -0.75 3.98 -4.22
N VAL A 65 0.13 3.02 -4.51
CA VAL A 65 1.30 2.75 -3.66
C VAL A 65 2.23 3.96 -3.53
N LYS A 66 2.40 4.75 -4.61
CA LYS A 66 3.23 5.97 -4.60
C LYS A 66 2.68 7.09 -3.72
N GLU A 67 1.38 7.09 -3.42
CA GLU A 67 0.80 8.08 -2.51
C GLU A 67 1.13 7.81 -1.05
N ILE A 68 1.42 6.55 -0.71
CA ILE A 68 1.69 6.10 0.65
C ILE A 68 3.18 6.20 0.96
N TYR A 69 3.50 6.66 2.16
CA TYR A 69 4.87 6.69 2.65
C TYR A 69 4.95 6.40 4.15
N PHE A 70 5.94 5.58 4.49
CA PHE A 70 6.46 5.37 5.84
C PHE A 70 7.92 4.89 5.71
N GLU A 71 8.70 5.08 6.77
CA GLU A 71 10.12 4.68 6.82
C GLU A 71 10.29 3.17 6.55
N ASP A 72 11.30 2.81 5.75
CA ASP A 72 11.61 1.43 5.34
C ASP A 72 10.47 0.68 4.61
N MET A 73 9.50 1.41 4.05
CA MET A 73 8.47 0.81 3.21
C MET A 73 9.07 0.01 2.05
N TYR A 74 8.71 -1.26 1.98
CA TYR A 74 9.04 -2.15 0.88
C TYR A 74 7.78 -2.67 0.19
N TYR A 75 7.81 -2.70 -1.14
CA TYR A 75 6.81 -3.36 -1.96
C TYR A 75 7.45 -3.91 -3.23
N ARG A 76 6.87 -4.98 -3.75
CA ARG A 76 7.27 -5.58 -5.01
C ARG A 76 6.77 -4.74 -6.19
N LYS A 77 7.58 -4.66 -7.26
CA LYS A 77 7.27 -3.91 -8.50
C LYS A 77 6.82 -4.80 -9.67
N ASP A 78 6.77 -6.10 -9.45
CA ASP A 78 6.52 -7.13 -10.46
C ASP A 78 5.17 -7.84 -10.31
N ILE A 79 4.28 -7.35 -9.42
CA ILE A 79 2.92 -7.89 -9.29
C ILE A 79 2.19 -7.80 -10.63
N ALA A 80 1.50 -8.91 -10.98
CA ALA A 80 0.76 -9.13 -12.23
C ALA A 80 1.59 -9.16 -13.53
N VAL A 81 2.93 -9.08 -13.49
CA VAL A 81 3.77 -9.14 -14.73
C VAL A 81 3.50 -10.39 -15.56
N LYS A 82 3.31 -11.55 -14.92
CA LYS A 82 3.04 -12.82 -15.62
C LYS A 82 1.67 -12.87 -16.33
N ALA A 83 0.72 -12.04 -15.92
CA ALA A 83 -0.64 -12.02 -16.45
C ALA A 83 -0.84 -10.98 -17.58
N ILE A 84 0.19 -10.17 -17.88
CA ILE A 84 0.18 -9.13 -18.92
C ILE A 84 1.01 -9.59 -20.14
N LYS A 85 1.34 -10.89 -20.21
CA LYS A 85 2.11 -11.49 -21.30
C LYS A 85 1.22 -11.89 -22.46
#